data_AF-A0A946G931-F1
#
_entry.id   AF-A0A946G931-F1
#
_cell.length_a   1.000
_cell.length_b   1.000
_cell.length_c   1.000
_cell.angle_alpha   90.00
_cell.angle_beta   90.00
_cell.angle_gamma   90.00
#
_symmetry.space_group_name_H-M   'P 1'
#
loop_
_entity.id
_entity.type
_entity.pdbx_description
1 polymer ?
#
loop_
_entity_poly.entity_id
_entity_poly.type
_entity_poly.pdbx_seq_one_letter_code
_entity_poly.pdbx_strand_id
1 'polypeptide(L)'
;MRILSALILASFLTGCKSDEATEPIPTPPKAQPSSSRSKEIAGLLNKKLQLSKKLKTLVAPTSDLKIIIMEQEQAYRDLQNIRNTHPSLQKLGKDLAFWQQNQFSARTRKQEFEIKQAADKIIEISTKIQRLSLELPEFREAQDRITRSQKQIEELQGSLAEKSSEGQAILKELKIIEEQIKSVD
;
A
#
# COMPACT_ATOMS: atom_id res chain seq x y z
N MET A 1 19.47 -72.08 13.34
CA MET A 1 18.74 -72.26 12.06
C MET A 1 19.09 -71.07 11.18
N ARG A 2 19.97 -71.26 10.20
CA ARG A 2 19.67 -71.53 8.76
C ARG A 2 19.11 -70.29 8.05
N ILE A 3 19.98 -69.51 7.39
CA ILE A 3 20.30 -69.46 5.93
C ILE A 3 19.30 -68.51 5.20
N LEU A 4 19.70 -67.32 4.72
CA LEU A 4 20.47 -66.94 3.51
C LEU A 4 19.66 -66.90 2.20
N SER A 5 19.86 -65.78 1.46
CA SER A 5 19.78 -65.61 -0.01
C SER A 5 18.38 -65.45 -0.64
N ALA A 6 18.14 -64.63 -1.67
CA ALA A 6 18.96 -64.03 -2.73
C ALA A 6 18.33 -62.66 -3.15
N LEU A 7 18.99 -61.59 -3.62
CA LEU A 7 20.06 -61.33 -4.59
C LEU A 7 19.71 -61.71 -6.04
N ILE A 8 19.23 -60.74 -6.82
CA ILE A 8 19.53 -60.63 -8.25
C ILE A 8 19.91 -59.19 -8.57
N LEU A 9 21.20 -59.05 -8.86
CA LEU A 9 21.85 -57.95 -9.55
C LEU A 9 21.58 -58.13 -11.06
N ALA A 10 21.29 -57.06 -11.79
CA ALA A 10 21.52 -57.02 -13.23
C ALA A 10 21.92 -55.60 -13.63
N SER A 11 23.23 -55.39 -13.59
CA SER A 11 23.95 -54.30 -14.21
C SER A 11 23.89 -54.45 -15.73
N PHE A 12 23.55 -53.38 -16.45
CA PHE A 12 24.06 -53.17 -17.82
C PHE A 12 24.90 -51.90 -17.80
N LEU A 13 26.21 -52.09 -17.85
CA LEU A 13 27.17 -51.07 -18.23
C LEU A 13 27.24 -50.97 -19.77
N THR A 14 27.60 -49.78 -20.21
CA THR A 14 28.30 -49.40 -21.45
C THR A 14 27.48 -48.73 -22.54
N GLY A 15 27.74 -47.43 -22.64
CA GLY A 15 27.45 -46.52 -23.73
C GLY A 15 28.31 -45.27 -23.56
N CYS A 16 29.63 -45.43 -23.55
CA CYS A 16 30.57 -44.30 -23.62
C CYS A 16 30.57 -43.72 -25.04
N LYS A 17 30.22 -42.44 -25.18
CA LYS A 17 30.89 -41.38 -25.96
C LYS A 17 29.87 -40.25 -26.22
N SER A 18 30.10 -39.07 -25.68
CA SER A 18 30.83 -38.01 -26.41
C SER A 18 31.03 -36.82 -25.49
N ASP A 19 32.23 -36.26 -25.58
CA ASP A 19 32.62 -34.96 -25.03
C ASP A 19 31.68 -33.88 -25.58
N GLU A 20 31.00 -33.15 -24.71
CA GLU A 20 30.45 -31.84 -25.07
C GLU A 20 30.51 -30.94 -23.83
N ALA A 21 31.41 -29.96 -23.89
CA ALA A 21 31.65 -28.99 -22.84
C ALA A 21 30.35 -28.27 -22.49
N THR A 22 29.74 -28.63 -21.35
CA THR A 22 28.60 -27.89 -20.82
C THR A 22 29.14 -26.61 -20.19
N GLU A 23 28.94 -25.49 -20.86
CA GLU A 23 29.17 -24.17 -20.29
C GLU A 23 28.45 -24.06 -18.94
N PRO A 24 29.08 -23.45 -17.92
CA PRO A 24 28.42 -23.27 -16.64
C PRO A 24 27.19 -22.41 -16.84
N ILE A 25 26.02 -22.98 -16.51
CA ILE A 25 24.75 -22.24 -16.43
C ILE A 25 25.03 -20.95 -15.63
N PRO A 26 24.76 -19.76 -16.19
CA PRO A 26 24.99 -18.53 -15.46
C PRO A 26 24.14 -18.57 -14.20
N THR A 27 24.81 -18.51 -13.06
CA THR A 27 24.18 -18.42 -11.75
C THR A 27 23.13 -17.31 -11.81
N PRO A 28 21.87 -17.56 -11.42
CA PRO A 28 20.88 -16.49 -11.38
C PRO A 28 21.45 -15.37 -10.50
N PRO A 29 21.28 -14.08 -10.88
CA PRO A 29 21.76 -12.99 -10.06
C PRO A 29 21.16 -13.18 -8.67
N LYS A 30 22.05 -13.23 -7.68
CA LYS A 30 21.71 -13.37 -6.26
C LYS A 30 20.68 -12.29 -5.95
N ALA A 31 19.40 -12.68 -5.86
CA ALA A 31 18.33 -11.74 -5.55
C ALA A 31 18.67 -11.10 -4.21
N GLN A 32 18.97 -9.79 -4.21
CA GLN A 32 19.10 -9.03 -2.98
C GLN A 32 17.82 -9.25 -2.17
N PRO A 33 17.93 -9.51 -0.86
CA PRO A 33 16.77 -9.79 -0.04
C PRO A 33 15.84 -8.56 -0.02
N SER A 34 14.61 -8.73 -0.52
CA SER A 34 13.55 -7.72 -0.59
C SER A 34 13.31 -6.95 0.73
N SER A 35 13.68 -7.55 1.86
CA SER A 35 13.69 -6.98 3.20
C SER A 35 14.47 -5.66 3.35
N SER A 36 15.63 -5.51 2.69
CA SER A 36 16.41 -4.26 2.78
C SER A 36 15.75 -3.12 2.01
N ARG A 37 15.22 -3.42 0.81
CA ARG A 37 14.51 -2.46 -0.05
C ARG A 37 13.25 -1.93 0.61
N SER A 38 12.42 -2.80 1.19
CA SER A 38 11.21 -2.36 1.90
C SER A 38 11.51 -1.47 3.12
N LYS A 39 12.59 -1.77 3.87
CA LYS A 39 13.02 -0.94 4.99
C LYS A 39 13.53 0.43 4.54
N GLU A 40 14.24 0.48 3.42
CA GLU A 40 14.74 1.72 2.82
C GLU A 40 13.59 2.61 2.34
N ILE A 41 12.64 2.07 1.57
CA ILE A 41 11.44 2.80 1.13
C ILE A 41 10.65 3.33 2.34
N ALA A 42 10.44 2.51 3.37
CA ALA A 42 9.74 2.94 4.58
C ALA A 42 10.47 4.10 5.29
N GLY A 43 11.80 4.05 5.34
CA GLY A 43 12.64 5.13 5.87
C GLY A 43 12.48 6.43 5.08
N LEU A 44 12.52 6.35 3.75
CA LEU A 44 12.32 7.49 2.85
C LEU A 44 10.92 8.10 2.98
N LEU A 45 9.88 7.27 3.03
CA LEU A 45 8.50 7.72 3.23
C LEU A 45 8.31 8.42 4.57
N ASN A 46 8.89 7.88 5.65
CA ASN A 46 8.83 8.53 6.96
C ASN A 46 9.55 9.89 6.93
N LYS A 47 10.72 9.97 6.27
CA LYS A 47 11.45 11.23 6.11
C LYS A 47 10.64 12.26 5.31
N LYS A 48 10.02 11.85 4.19
CA LYS A 48 9.11 12.68 3.39
C LYS A 48 7.97 13.24 4.25
N LEU A 49 7.36 12.41 5.10
CA LEU A 49 6.28 12.81 6.00
C LEU A 49 6.75 13.88 7.01
N GLN A 50 7.92 13.68 7.64
CA GLN A 50 8.44 14.64 8.62
C GLN A 50 8.78 15.99 7.99
N LEU A 51 9.40 15.97 6.79
CA LEU A 51 9.71 17.18 6.04
C LEU A 51 8.45 17.93 5.61
N SER A 52 7.42 17.20 5.13
CA SER A 52 6.13 17.80 4.78
C SER A 52 5.45 18.46 5.99
N LYS A 53 5.54 17.86 7.17
CA LYS A 53 5.05 18.48 8.43
C LYS A 53 5.82 19.75 8.77
N LYS A 54 7.15 19.73 8.67
CA LYS A 54 8.00 20.92 8.91
C LYS A 54 7.66 22.05 7.93
N LEU A 55 7.48 21.71 6.65
CA LEU A 55 7.09 22.68 5.63
C LEU A 55 5.75 23.33 5.98
N LYS A 56 4.76 22.53 6.39
CA LYS A 56 3.44 23.02 6.82
C LYS A 56 3.52 23.95 8.05
N THR A 57 4.43 23.69 8.99
CA THR A 57 4.62 24.58 10.16
C THR A 57 5.39 25.84 9.81
N LEU A 58 6.30 25.77 8.83
CA LEU A 58 7.12 26.89 8.39
C LEU A 58 6.29 27.92 7.62
N VAL A 59 5.30 27.45 6.84
CA VAL A 59 4.45 28.29 6.03
C VAL A 59 3.21 28.73 6.82
N ALA A 60 3.15 30.01 7.18
CA ALA A 60 1.95 30.59 7.78
C ALA A 60 0.77 30.53 6.80
N PRO A 61 -0.44 30.11 7.24
CA PRO A 61 -1.57 29.96 6.34
C PRO A 61 -2.11 31.33 5.88
N THR A 62 -2.04 31.55 4.56
CA THR A 62 -2.66 32.70 3.89
C THR A 62 -4.19 32.55 3.85
N SER A 63 -4.91 33.62 3.48
CA SER A 63 -6.36 33.56 3.22
C SER A 63 -6.70 32.45 2.23
N ASP A 64 -5.94 32.38 1.15
CA ASP A 64 -6.21 31.47 0.04
C ASP A 64 -5.95 30.02 0.46
N LEU A 65 -4.85 29.78 1.19
CA LEU A 65 -4.55 28.45 1.72
C LEU A 65 -5.64 27.99 2.72
N LYS A 66 -6.19 28.90 3.53
CA LYS A 66 -7.30 28.58 4.45
C LYS A 66 -8.56 28.19 3.67
N ILE A 67 -8.92 28.93 2.62
CA ILE A 67 -10.11 28.64 1.80
C ILE A 67 -9.99 27.24 1.19
N ILE A 68 -8.84 26.90 0.61
CA ILE A 68 -8.63 25.60 -0.04
C ILE A 68 -8.65 24.45 0.99
N ILE A 69 -8.07 24.65 2.18
CA ILE A 69 -8.14 23.66 3.27
C ILE A 69 -9.60 23.46 3.71
N MET A 70 -10.37 24.53 3.89
CA MET A 70 -11.79 24.41 4.26
C MET A 70 -12.61 23.66 3.20
N GLU A 71 -12.35 23.91 1.93
CA GLU A 71 -12.98 23.20 0.81
C GLU A 71 -12.62 21.72 0.81
N GLN A 72 -11.35 21.39 1.05
CA GLN A 72 -10.90 19.99 1.17
C GLN A 72 -11.59 19.28 2.34
N GLU A 73 -11.64 19.92 3.51
CA GLU A 73 -12.33 19.40 4.68
C GLU A 73 -13.83 19.19 4.43
N GLN A 74 -14.45 20.10 3.69
CA GLN A 74 -15.85 19.96 3.31
C GLN A 74 -16.05 18.77 2.38
N ALA A 75 -15.20 18.59 1.37
CA ALA A 75 -15.28 17.44 0.49
C ALA A 75 -15.08 16.10 1.24
N TYR A 76 -14.21 16.06 2.26
CA TYR A 76 -14.12 14.89 3.15
C TYR A 76 -15.40 14.64 3.96
N ARG A 77 -16.04 15.69 4.47
CA ARG A 77 -17.35 15.58 5.14
C ARG A 77 -18.42 15.06 4.17
N ASP A 78 -18.41 15.52 2.93
CA ASP A 78 -19.35 15.09 1.90
C ASP A 78 -19.19 13.59 1.59
N LEU A 79 -17.96 13.08 1.44
CA LEU A 79 -17.69 11.64 1.29
C LEU A 79 -18.24 10.83 2.47
N GLN A 80 -18.04 11.32 3.69
CA GLN A 80 -18.53 10.65 4.89
C GLN A 80 -20.07 10.67 4.95
N ASN A 81 -20.68 11.78 4.57
CA ASN A 81 -22.14 11.91 4.50
C ASN A 81 -22.72 10.93 3.48
N ILE A 82 -22.17 10.88 2.26
CA ILE A 82 -22.62 9.94 1.21
C ILE A 82 -22.59 8.49 1.70
N ARG A 83 -21.50 8.08 2.37
CA ARG A 83 -21.38 6.74 2.94
C ARG A 83 -22.44 6.44 4.00
N ASN A 84 -22.82 7.45 4.79
CA ASN A 84 -23.76 7.29 5.90
C ASN A 84 -25.23 7.39 5.48
N THR A 85 -25.53 8.14 4.42
CA THR A 85 -26.91 8.41 3.96
C THR A 85 -27.34 7.49 2.82
N HIS A 86 -26.43 7.02 1.97
CA HIS A 86 -26.79 6.13 0.87
C HIS A 86 -27.24 4.76 1.41
N PRO A 87 -28.49 4.30 1.17
CA PRO A 87 -29.05 3.13 1.84
C PRO A 87 -28.21 1.85 1.69
N SER A 88 -27.75 1.56 0.46
CA SER A 88 -26.93 0.38 0.21
C SER A 88 -25.53 0.46 0.84
N LEU A 89 -24.91 1.65 0.89
CA LEU A 89 -23.60 1.82 1.53
C LEU A 89 -23.75 1.71 3.04
N GLN A 90 -24.82 2.26 3.61
CA GLN A 90 -25.12 2.13 5.04
C GLN A 90 -25.35 0.67 5.43
N LYS A 91 -26.10 -0.09 4.63
CA LYS A 91 -26.31 -1.53 4.87
C LYS A 91 -24.99 -2.29 4.83
N LEU A 92 -24.21 -2.11 3.76
CA LEU A 92 -22.90 -2.75 3.63
C LEU A 92 -21.95 -2.34 4.77
N GLY A 93 -22.00 -1.09 5.24
CA GLY A 93 -21.21 -0.62 6.37
C GLY A 93 -21.58 -1.31 7.68
N LYS A 94 -22.87 -1.54 7.94
CA LYS A 94 -23.35 -2.33 9.10
C LYS A 94 -22.87 -3.78 9.00
N ASP A 95 -22.99 -4.40 7.82
CA ASP A 95 -22.52 -5.76 7.58
C ASP A 95 -21.00 -5.87 7.77
N LEU A 96 -20.24 -4.90 7.28
CA LEU A 96 -18.78 -4.83 7.46
C LEU A 96 -18.41 -4.78 8.94
N ALA A 97 -19.05 -3.90 9.72
CA ALA A 97 -18.80 -3.76 11.15
C ALA A 97 -19.12 -5.05 11.91
N PHE A 98 -20.22 -5.73 11.55
CA PHE A 98 -20.58 -7.04 12.11
C PHE A 98 -19.47 -8.08 11.87
N TRP A 99 -18.98 -8.21 10.64
CA TRP A 99 -17.93 -9.19 10.33
C TRP A 99 -16.57 -8.84 10.95
N GLN A 100 -16.25 -7.55 11.07
CA GLN A 100 -15.05 -7.10 11.81
C GLN A 100 -15.14 -7.49 13.29
N GLN A 101 -16.29 -7.28 13.93
CA GLN A 101 -16.50 -7.68 15.32
C GLN A 101 -16.44 -9.20 15.50
N ASN A 102 -17.00 -9.96 14.55
CA ASN A 102 -16.91 -11.42 14.56
C ASN A 102 -15.47 -11.90 14.41
N GLN A 103 -14.71 -11.32 13.48
CA GLN A 103 -13.30 -11.65 13.29
C GLN A 103 -12.50 -11.37 14.58
N PHE A 104 -12.73 -10.22 15.21
CA PHE A 104 -12.11 -9.87 16.48
C PHE A 104 -12.43 -10.91 17.57
N SER A 105 -13.72 -11.25 17.72
CA SER A 105 -14.17 -12.24 18.71
C SER A 105 -13.60 -13.64 18.45
N ALA A 106 -13.52 -14.07 17.19
CA ALA A 106 -12.93 -15.34 16.78
C ALA A 106 -11.42 -15.38 17.05
N ARG A 107 -10.70 -14.26 16.83
CA ARG A 107 -9.28 -14.13 17.21
C ARG A 107 -9.06 -14.29 18.71
N THR A 108 -9.90 -13.67 19.53
CA THR A 108 -9.83 -13.82 21.00
C THR A 108 -10.02 -15.28 21.43
N ARG A 109 -10.86 -16.03 20.71
CA ARG A 109 -11.16 -17.45 21.00
C ARG A 109 -10.25 -18.44 20.26
N LYS A 110 -9.30 -17.96 19.44
CA LYS A 110 -8.43 -18.80 18.58
C LYS A 110 -9.25 -19.78 17.73
N GLN A 111 -10.21 -19.24 16.99
CA GLN A 111 -11.12 -19.97 16.11
C GLN A 111 -10.75 -19.73 14.65
N GLU A 112 -9.75 -20.46 14.14
CA GLU A 112 -9.13 -20.23 12.83
C GLU A 112 -10.13 -20.27 11.66
N PHE A 113 -11.11 -21.16 11.70
CA PHE A 113 -12.13 -21.27 10.65
C PHE A 113 -12.97 -19.99 10.57
N GLU A 114 -13.48 -19.51 11.69
CA GLU A 114 -14.30 -18.31 11.81
C GLU A 114 -13.49 -17.04 11.50
N ILE A 115 -12.20 -17.00 11.88
CA ILE A 115 -11.28 -15.92 11.49
C ILE A 115 -11.19 -15.82 9.97
N LYS A 116 -11.00 -16.97 9.29
CA LYS A 116 -10.88 -17.02 7.83
C LYS A 116 -12.20 -16.65 7.15
N GLN A 117 -13.31 -17.23 7.60
CA GLN A 117 -14.63 -16.89 7.07
C GLN A 117 -14.94 -15.39 7.22
N ALA A 118 -14.66 -14.80 8.38
CA ALA A 118 -14.88 -13.39 8.60
C ALA A 118 -13.93 -12.53 7.75
N ALA A 119 -12.68 -12.94 7.55
CA ALA A 119 -11.74 -12.26 6.65
C ALA A 119 -12.26 -12.21 5.21
N ASP A 120 -12.74 -13.35 4.68
CA ASP A 120 -13.27 -13.44 3.32
C ASP A 120 -14.50 -12.52 3.15
N LYS A 121 -15.39 -12.48 4.16
CA LYS A 121 -16.56 -11.61 4.16
C LYS A 121 -16.20 -10.13 4.25
N ILE A 122 -15.22 -9.77 5.07
CA ILE A 122 -14.70 -8.39 5.15
C ILE A 122 -14.18 -7.94 3.79
N ILE A 123 -13.40 -8.78 3.09
CA ILE A 123 -12.85 -8.46 1.76
C ILE A 123 -13.99 -8.30 0.73
N GLU A 124 -14.94 -9.24 0.72
CA GLU A 124 -16.11 -9.20 -0.17
C GLU A 124 -16.90 -7.89 0.00
N ILE A 125 -17.24 -7.54 1.25
CA ILE A 125 -18.05 -6.36 1.55
C ILE A 125 -17.28 -5.07 1.27
N SER A 126 -15.99 -5.01 1.65
CA SER A 126 -15.14 -3.83 1.38
C SER A 126 -15.03 -3.55 -0.12
N THR A 127 -14.92 -4.62 -0.92
CA THR A 127 -14.89 -4.51 -2.39
C THR A 127 -16.23 -4.00 -2.94
N LYS A 128 -17.37 -4.48 -2.42
CA LYS A 128 -18.70 -3.98 -2.82
C LYS A 128 -18.89 -2.51 -2.45
N ILE A 129 -18.49 -2.09 -1.25
CA ILE A 129 -18.53 -0.68 -0.83
C ILE A 129 -17.71 0.18 -1.79
N GLN A 130 -16.49 -0.24 -2.13
CA GLN A 130 -15.63 0.51 -3.03
C GLN A 130 -16.25 0.66 -4.42
N ARG A 131 -16.72 -0.44 -5.02
CA ARG A 131 -17.35 -0.41 -6.35
C ARG A 131 -18.57 0.49 -6.38
N LEU A 132 -19.50 0.29 -5.43
CA LEU A 132 -20.70 1.11 -5.34
C LEU A 132 -20.36 2.59 -5.14
N SER A 133 -19.37 2.89 -4.27
CA SER A 133 -18.95 4.27 -4.05
C SER A 133 -18.43 4.92 -5.33
N LEU A 134 -17.69 4.20 -6.18
CA LEU A 134 -17.18 4.73 -7.46
C LEU A 134 -18.28 4.93 -8.51
N GLU A 135 -19.42 4.25 -8.40
CA GLU A 135 -20.56 4.44 -9.28
C GLU A 135 -21.32 5.74 -8.97
N LEU A 136 -21.30 6.19 -7.71
CA LEU A 136 -21.98 7.41 -7.26
C LEU A 136 -21.31 8.67 -7.83
N PRO A 137 -22.01 9.49 -8.63
CA PRO A 137 -21.47 10.75 -9.14
C PRO A 137 -20.99 11.69 -8.04
N GLU A 138 -21.77 11.83 -6.97
CA GLU A 138 -21.46 12.70 -5.83
C GLU A 138 -20.20 12.25 -5.07
N PHE A 139 -19.93 10.94 -5.02
CA PHE A 139 -18.72 10.42 -4.40
C PHE A 139 -17.49 10.75 -5.24
N ARG A 140 -17.59 10.58 -6.57
CA ARG A 140 -16.53 10.95 -7.52
C ARG A 140 -16.23 12.44 -7.48
N GLU A 141 -17.27 13.27 -7.46
CA GLU A 141 -17.11 14.73 -7.37
C GLU A 141 -16.38 15.15 -6.09
N ALA A 142 -16.77 14.60 -4.94
CA ALA A 142 -16.09 14.90 -3.68
C ALA A 142 -14.63 14.41 -3.69
N GLN A 143 -14.35 13.27 -4.31
CA GLN A 143 -12.99 12.75 -4.48
C GLN A 143 -12.13 13.65 -5.39
N ASP A 144 -12.70 14.14 -6.49
CA ASP A 144 -12.06 15.10 -7.40
C ASP A 144 -11.78 16.44 -6.72
N ARG A 145 -12.71 16.92 -5.87
CA ARG A 145 -12.51 18.12 -5.04
C ARG A 145 -11.34 17.93 -4.09
N ILE A 146 -11.25 16.79 -3.40
CA ILE A 146 -10.11 16.48 -2.50
C ILE A 146 -8.80 16.49 -3.27
N THR A 147 -8.72 15.80 -4.42
CA THR A 147 -7.52 15.73 -5.24
C THR A 147 -7.09 17.11 -5.75
N ARG A 148 -8.03 17.92 -6.24
CA ARG A 148 -7.75 19.30 -6.67
C ARG A 148 -7.25 20.16 -5.52
N SER A 149 -7.93 20.15 -4.38
CA SER A 149 -7.52 20.93 -3.21
C SER A 149 -6.15 20.49 -2.69
N GLN A 150 -5.86 19.18 -2.70
CA GLN A 150 -4.55 18.66 -2.28
C GLN A 150 -3.43 19.21 -3.16
N LYS A 151 -3.61 19.17 -4.49
CA LYS A 151 -2.66 19.73 -5.44
C LYS A 151 -2.44 21.23 -5.21
N GLN A 152 -3.53 21.98 -5.04
CA GLN A 152 -3.45 23.43 -4.80
C GLN A 152 -2.76 23.76 -3.46
N ILE A 153 -3.00 22.97 -2.41
CA ILE A 153 -2.32 23.11 -1.12
C ILE A 153 -0.82 22.89 -1.29
N GLU A 154 -0.42 21.80 -1.96
CA GLU A 154 0.99 21.46 -2.19
C GLU A 154 1.70 22.55 -3.01
N GLU A 155 1.07 23.05 -4.08
CA GLU A 155 1.60 24.12 -4.93
C GLU A 155 1.77 25.44 -4.14
N LEU A 156 0.74 25.88 -3.41
CA LEU A 156 0.80 27.12 -2.63
C LEU A 156 1.79 27.02 -1.48
N GLN A 157 1.84 25.89 -0.77
CA GLN A 157 2.83 25.67 0.28
C GLN A 157 4.24 25.68 -0.29
N GLY A 158 4.46 25.10 -1.47
CA GLY A 158 5.72 25.17 -2.20
C GLY A 158 6.12 26.61 -2.51
N SER A 159 5.26 27.37 -3.19
CA SER A 159 5.54 28.77 -3.54
C SER A 159 5.76 29.67 -2.32
N LEU A 160 5.11 29.40 -1.20
CA LEU A 160 5.35 30.14 0.04
C LEU A 160 6.68 29.75 0.69
N ALA A 161 7.03 28.46 0.69
CA ALA A 161 8.27 27.97 1.26
C ALA A 161 9.51 28.45 0.48
N GLU A 162 9.40 28.62 -0.84
CA GLU A 162 10.46 29.17 -1.70
C GLU A 162 10.94 30.57 -1.28
N LYS A 163 10.13 31.31 -0.50
CA LYS A 163 10.48 32.65 0.00
C LYS A 163 11.48 32.62 1.17
N SER A 164 11.81 31.45 1.69
CA SER A 164 12.73 31.26 2.82
C SER A 164 13.83 30.26 2.47
N SER A 165 15.05 30.49 2.97
CA SER A 165 16.18 29.57 2.77
C SER A 165 15.90 28.18 3.37
N GLU A 166 15.25 28.14 4.54
CA GLU A 166 14.83 26.91 5.19
C GLU A 166 13.79 26.15 4.34
N GLY A 167 12.79 26.84 3.80
CA GLY A 167 11.78 26.22 2.95
C GLY A 167 12.35 25.69 1.63
N GLN A 168 13.26 26.43 0.98
CA GLN A 168 13.98 25.95 -0.20
C GLN A 168 14.79 24.67 0.07
N ALA A 169 15.47 24.59 1.22
CA ALA A 169 16.21 23.40 1.62
C ALA A 169 15.28 22.18 1.79
N ILE A 170 14.14 22.36 2.45
CA ILE A 170 13.13 21.30 2.63
C ILE A 170 12.57 20.84 1.28
N LEU A 171 12.22 21.76 0.38
CA LEU A 171 11.70 21.43 -0.95
C LEU A 171 12.71 20.64 -1.78
N LYS A 172 13.99 21.03 -1.75
CA LYS A 172 15.07 20.30 -2.42
C LYS A 172 15.22 18.88 -1.87
N GLU A 173 15.16 18.73 -0.55
CA GLU A 173 15.27 17.42 0.09
C GLU A 173 14.06 16.52 -0.22
N LEU A 174 12.85 17.09 -0.26
CA LEU A 174 11.64 16.38 -0.69
C LEU A 174 11.77 15.86 -2.12
N LYS A 175 12.28 16.68 -3.05
CA LYS A 175 12.52 16.28 -4.45
C LYS A 175 13.52 15.13 -4.55
N ILE A 176 14.62 15.19 -3.81
CA ILE A 176 15.63 14.11 -3.77
C ILE A 176 15.00 12.81 -3.27
N ILE A 177 14.18 12.86 -2.22
CA ILE A 177 13.49 11.68 -1.69
C ILE A 177 12.52 11.09 -2.72
N GLU A 178 11.79 11.92 -3.46
CA GLU A 178 10.89 11.44 -4.51
C GLU A 178 11.63 10.77 -5.67
N GLU A 179 12.77 11.31 -6.09
CA GLU A 179 13.63 10.69 -7.10
C GLU A 179 14.20 9.36 -6.59
N GLN A 180 14.63 9.29 -5.32
CA GLN A 180 15.10 8.06 -4.70
C GLN A 180 14.01 6.99 -4.66
N ILE A 181 12.78 7.33 -4.23
CA ILE A 181 11.66 6.39 -4.21
C ILE A 181 11.37 5.87 -5.63
N LYS A 182 11.31 6.75 -6.64
CA LYS A 182 11.07 6.36 -8.04
C LYS A 182 12.19 5.50 -8.62
N SER A 183 13.44 5.74 -8.23
CA SER A 183 14.58 4.93 -8.68
C SER A 183 14.61 3.54 -8.04
N VAL A 184 13.92 3.40 -6.91
CA VAL A 184 13.79 2.15 -6.20
C VAL A 184 12.61 1.34 -6.74
N ASP A 185 11.51 1.93 -7.22
CA ASP A 185 10.36 1.22 -7.83
C ASP A 185 10.71 0.51 -9.15
#